data_AF-A0A2T7SPQ1-F1
#
_entry.id   AF-A0A2T7SPQ1-F1
#
_cell.length_a   1.000
_cell.length_b   1.000
_cell.length_c   1.000
_cell.angle_alpha   90.00
_cell.angle_beta   90.00
_cell.angle_gamma   90.00
#
_symmetry.space_group_name_H-M   'P 1'
#
loop_
_entity.id
_entity.type
_entity.pdbx_description
1 polymer ?
#
loop_
_entity_poly.entity_id
_entity_poly.type
_entity_poly.pdbx_seq_one_letter_code
_entity_poly.pdbx_strand_id
1 'polypeptide(L)'
;SESATDAEVAKWVAQANAANTALGTAQSELDSAQLALSTALSAMTSDPATPAQLQAIEDAQTALTAKAAAATAAANAANTAVTAATDAATAAGEAIDLSAITSAAAAALADAATVSAATTASESATDAEVAKWVAQANAANTALGTAQSELDSAQL
;
A
#
# COMPACT_ATOMS: atom_id res chain seq x y z
N SER A 1 40.67 0.81 23.33
CA SER A 1 41.13 -0.60 23.35
C SER A 1 40.38 -1.33 22.25
N GLU A 2 40.93 -2.43 21.76
CA GLU A 2 40.23 -3.38 20.87
C GLU A 2 38.84 -3.74 21.44
N SER A 3 38.76 -4.06 22.74
CA SER A 3 37.47 -4.31 23.41
C SER A 3 36.41 -3.19 23.30
N ALA A 4 36.82 -1.94 23.12
CA ALA A 4 35.90 -0.82 22.97
C ALA A 4 35.44 -0.64 21.51
N THR A 5 36.29 -0.98 20.54
CA THR A 5 35.91 -0.97 19.12
C THR A 5 34.97 -2.13 18.80
N ASP A 6 35.25 -3.33 19.30
CA ASP A 6 34.41 -4.52 19.09
C ASP A 6 33.00 -4.31 19.69
N ALA A 7 32.92 -3.65 20.84
CA ALA A 7 31.65 -3.33 21.49
C ALA A 7 30.80 -2.35 20.66
N GLU A 8 31.44 -1.41 19.96
CA GLU A 8 30.75 -0.46 19.09
C GLU A 8 30.26 -1.14 17.81
N VAL A 9 31.06 -2.03 17.20
CA VAL A 9 30.61 -2.86 16.06
C VAL A 9 29.39 -3.69 16.45
N ALA A 10 29.46 -4.39 17.59
CA ALA A 10 28.36 -5.21 18.08
C ALA A 10 27.06 -4.41 18.29
N LYS A 11 27.17 -3.18 18.81
CA LYS A 11 26.02 -2.26 18.99
C LYS A 11 25.37 -1.91 17.64
N TRP A 12 26.15 -1.58 16.62
CA TRP A 12 25.58 -1.24 15.31
C TRP A 12 25.01 -2.45 14.58
N VAL A 13 25.63 -3.63 14.71
CA VAL A 13 25.05 -4.88 14.19
C VAL A 13 23.72 -5.19 14.88
N ALA A 14 23.62 -5.01 16.20
CA ALA A 14 22.35 -5.16 16.92
C ALA A 14 21.29 -4.17 16.42
N GLN A 15 21.67 -2.91 16.14
CA GLN A 15 20.77 -1.91 15.58
C GLN A 15 20.29 -2.28 14.17
N ALA A 16 21.15 -2.80 13.31
CA ALA A 16 20.79 -3.29 11.98
C ALA A 16 19.78 -4.45 12.06
N ASN A 17 20.01 -5.41 12.97
CA ASN A 17 19.08 -6.52 13.21
C ASN A 17 17.72 -6.06 13.75
N ALA A 18 17.70 -5.06 14.63
CA ALA A 18 16.46 -4.46 15.13
C ALA A 18 15.69 -3.76 13.99
N ALA A 19 16.38 -3.00 13.14
CA ALA A 19 15.78 -2.37 11.96
C ALA A 19 15.24 -3.42 10.96
N ASN A 20 15.95 -4.54 10.78
CA ASN A 20 15.48 -5.64 9.93
C ASN A 20 14.22 -6.33 10.49
N THR A 21 14.10 -6.46 11.81
CA THR A 21 12.86 -6.94 12.45
C THR A 21 11.70 -5.99 12.17
N ALA A 22 11.92 -4.68 12.31
CA ALA A 22 10.90 -3.67 12.01
C ALA A 22 10.50 -3.68 10.52
N LEU A 23 11.47 -3.85 9.63
CA LEU A 23 11.24 -4.03 8.20
C LEU A 23 10.35 -5.24 7.91
N GLY A 24 10.65 -6.40 8.50
CA GLY A 24 9.84 -7.61 8.32
C GLY A 24 8.39 -7.44 8.77
N THR A 25 8.16 -6.72 9.87
CA THR A 25 6.81 -6.34 10.31
C THR A 25 6.12 -5.44 9.29
N ALA A 26 6.79 -4.36 8.86
CA ALA A 26 6.21 -3.42 7.91
C ALA A 26 5.87 -4.07 6.56
N GLN A 27 6.68 -5.04 6.12
CA GLN A 27 6.44 -5.77 4.89
C GLN A 27 5.26 -6.75 5.01
N SER A 28 5.14 -7.45 6.14
CA SER A 28 3.96 -8.30 6.43
C SER A 28 2.66 -7.48 6.47
N GLU A 29 2.72 -6.25 6.99
CA GLU A 29 1.59 -5.32 6.98
C GLU A 29 1.26 -4.81 5.57
N LEU A 30 2.26 -4.55 4.73
CA LEU A 30 2.08 -4.18 3.33
C LEU A 30 1.40 -5.31 2.55
N ASP A 31 1.87 -6.54 2.68
CA ASP A 31 1.27 -7.73 2.04
C ASP A 31 -0.19 -7.91 2.47
N SER A 32 -0.47 -7.71 3.76
CA SER A 32 -1.83 -7.77 4.29
C SER A 32 -2.74 -6.70 3.69
N ALA A 33 -2.23 -5.47 3.48
CA ALA A 33 -2.98 -4.40 2.85
C ALA A 33 -3.21 -4.63 1.35
N GLN A 34 -2.25 -5.23 0.64
CA GLN A 34 -2.40 -5.64 -0.76
C GLN A 34 -3.51 -6.69 -0.89
N LEU A 35 -3.50 -7.69 -0.01
CA LEU A 35 -4.55 -8.70 0.05
C LEU A 35 -5.92 -8.09 0.37
N ALA A 36 -5.99 -7.12 1.29
CA ALA A 36 -7.23 -6.41 1.62
C ALA A 36 -7.80 -5.67 0.40
N LEU A 37 -6.97 -4.94 -0.36
CA LEU A 37 -7.40 -4.28 -1.60
C LEU A 37 -7.91 -5.30 -2.63
N SER A 38 -7.16 -6.37 -2.86
CA SER A 38 -7.57 -7.44 -3.78
C SER A 38 -8.90 -8.08 -3.35
N THR A 39 -9.10 -8.26 -2.05
CA THR A 39 -10.34 -8.82 -1.50
C THR A 39 -11.50 -7.86 -1.70
N ALA A 40 -11.32 -6.57 -1.41
CA ALA A 40 -12.33 -5.54 -1.61
C ALA A 40 -12.77 -5.45 -3.09
N LEU A 41 -11.81 -5.48 -4.02
CA LEU A 41 -12.08 -5.54 -5.47
C LEU A 41 -12.89 -6.79 -5.85
N SER A 42 -12.51 -7.97 -5.33
CA SER A 42 -13.25 -9.21 -5.59
C SER A 42 -14.67 -9.21 -5.00
N ALA A 43 -14.92 -8.41 -3.97
CA ALA A 43 -16.21 -8.30 -3.31
C ALA A 43 -17.19 -7.35 -4.03
N MET A 44 -16.75 -6.65 -5.09
CA MET A 44 -17.59 -5.86 -6.00
C MET A 44 -18.49 -6.77 -6.85
N THR A 45 -19.53 -7.34 -6.22
CA THR A 45 -20.42 -8.34 -6.82
C THR A 45 -21.73 -7.75 -7.35
N SER A 46 -22.01 -6.49 -7.03
CA SER A 46 -23.20 -5.77 -7.50
C SER A 46 -22.90 -5.01 -8.78
N ASP A 47 -23.91 -4.80 -9.62
CA ASP A 47 -23.79 -4.04 -10.87
C ASP A 47 -24.92 -2.99 -10.99
N PRO A 48 -24.63 -1.69 -10.76
CA PRO A 48 -23.36 -1.15 -10.30
C PRO A 48 -23.01 -1.56 -8.86
N ALA A 49 -21.73 -1.47 -8.53
CA ALA A 49 -21.25 -1.66 -7.16
C ALA A 49 -21.96 -0.70 -6.19
N THR A 50 -22.30 -1.19 -5.01
CA THR A 50 -22.94 -0.40 -3.95
C THR A 50 -21.97 0.64 -3.38
N PRO A 51 -22.47 1.76 -2.81
CA PRO A 51 -21.61 2.73 -2.12
C PRO A 51 -20.71 2.13 -1.04
N ALA A 52 -21.20 1.12 -0.31
CA ALA A 52 -20.42 0.43 0.71
C ALA A 52 -19.25 -0.39 0.13
N GLN A 53 -19.44 -1.00 -1.04
CA GLN A 53 -18.36 -1.72 -1.75
C GLN A 53 -17.30 -0.75 -2.27
N LEU A 54 -17.71 0.41 -2.79
CA LEU A 54 -16.79 1.46 -3.24
C LEU A 54 -15.98 2.04 -2.06
N GLN A 55 -16.64 2.35 -0.94
CA GLN A 55 -15.97 2.84 0.26
C GLN A 55 -14.92 1.84 0.79
N ALA A 56 -15.23 0.53 0.77
CA ALA A 56 -14.28 -0.49 1.22
C ALA A 56 -12.98 -0.51 0.38
N ILE A 57 -13.07 -0.17 -0.91
CA ILE A 57 -11.90 -0.07 -1.80
C ILE A 57 -11.10 1.19 -1.48
N GLU A 58 -11.76 2.33 -1.31
CA GLU A 58 -11.10 3.59 -0.92
C GLU A 58 -10.36 3.45 0.42
N ASP A 59 -10.99 2.80 1.40
CA ASP A 59 -10.38 2.52 2.69
C ASP A 59 -9.16 1.58 2.54
N ALA A 60 -9.26 0.55 1.70
CA ALA A 60 -8.17 -0.37 1.41
C ALA A 60 -7.01 0.31 0.66
N GLN A 61 -7.29 1.20 -0.30
CA GLN A 61 -6.26 2.00 -1.00
C GLN A 61 -5.53 2.94 -0.04
N THR A 62 -6.27 3.59 0.87
CA THR A 62 -5.70 4.46 1.90
C THR A 62 -4.77 3.68 2.82
N ALA A 63 -5.23 2.52 3.31
CA ALA A 63 -4.43 1.63 4.15
C ALA A 63 -3.18 1.14 3.40
N LEU A 64 -3.34 0.69 2.15
CA LEU A 64 -2.24 0.21 1.31
C LEU A 64 -1.17 1.28 1.11
N THR A 65 -1.57 2.50 0.79
CA THR A 65 -0.66 3.63 0.61
C THR A 65 0.11 3.94 1.90
N ALA A 66 -0.57 3.94 3.04
CA ALA A 66 0.07 4.16 4.33
C ALA A 66 1.08 3.04 4.68
N LYS A 67 0.75 1.77 4.41
CA LYS A 67 1.65 0.65 4.66
C LYS A 67 2.85 0.62 3.70
N ALA A 68 2.66 1.04 2.45
CA ALA A 68 3.76 1.21 1.49
C ALA A 68 4.78 2.25 1.96
N ALA A 69 4.29 3.39 2.50
CA ALA A 69 5.13 4.42 3.08
C ALA A 69 5.89 3.91 4.33
N ALA A 70 5.22 3.13 5.19
CA ALA A 70 5.85 2.52 6.36
C ALA A 70 6.95 1.51 5.97
N ALA A 71 6.68 0.63 5.00
CA ALA A 71 7.66 -0.32 4.48
C ALA A 71 8.88 0.40 3.86
N THR A 72 8.64 1.47 3.11
CA THR A 72 9.69 2.33 2.55
C THR A 72 10.55 2.97 3.65
N ALA A 73 9.92 3.52 4.69
CA ALA A 73 10.63 4.12 5.81
C ALA A 73 11.47 3.09 6.58
N ALA A 74 10.91 1.89 6.82
CA ALA A 74 11.61 0.80 7.49
C ALA A 74 12.81 0.29 6.66
N ALA A 75 12.66 0.17 5.35
CA ALA A 75 13.72 -0.24 4.44
C ALA A 75 14.88 0.77 4.44
N ASN A 76 14.57 2.07 4.41
CA ASN A 76 15.56 3.13 4.51
C ASN A 76 16.28 3.14 5.87
N ALA A 77 15.56 2.88 6.96
CA ALA A 77 16.15 2.75 8.30
C ALA A 77 17.08 1.54 8.40
N ALA A 78 16.69 0.39 7.82
CA ALA A 78 17.53 -0.80 7.74
C ALA A 78 18.82 -0.53 6.95
N ASN A 79 18.72 0.10 5.77
CA ASN A 79 19.89 0.51 4.98
C ASN A 79 20.81 1.46 5.77
N THR A 80 20.24 2.44 6.46
CA THR A 80 21.02 3.39 7.30
C THR A 80 21.78 2.65 8.41
N ALA A 81 21.13 1.70 9.08
CA ALA A 81 21.76 0.92 10.14
C ALA A 81 22.84 -0.03 9.61
N VAL A 82 22.63 -0.64 8.42
CA VAL A 82 23.64 -1.47 7.75
C VAL A 82 24.87 -0.65 7.39
N THR A 83 24.70 0.56 6.85
CA THR A 83 25.82 1.47 6.56
C THR A 83 26.60 1.79 7.83
N ALA A 84 25.92 2.19 8.92
CA ALA A 84 26.59 2.50 10.19
C ALA A 84 27.37 1.30 10.76
N ALA A 85 26.81 0.09 10.67
CA ALA A 85 27.50 -1.13 11.09
C ALA A 85 28.72 -1.45 10.22
N THR A 86 28.61 -1.25 8.91
CA THR A 86 29.71 -1.47 7.97
C THR A 86 30.84 -0.48 8.17
N ASP A 87 30.51 0.80 8.42
CA ASP A 87 31.50 1.85 8.72
C ASP A 87 32.22 1.56 10.04
N ALA A 88 31.49 1.14 11.07
CA ALA A 88 32.07 0.75 12.36
C ALA A 88 33.00 -0.46 12.22
N ALA A 89 32.56 -1.51 11.51
CA ALA A 89 33.38 -2.70 11.26
C ALA A 89 34.65 -2.34 10.47
N THR A 90 34.53 -1.50 9.44
CA THR A 90 35.66 -1.00 8.65
C THR A 90 36.66 -0.24 9.54
N ALA A 91 36.17 0.65 10.40
CA ALA A 91 37.02 1.39 11.33
C ALA A 91 37.72 0.49 12.37
N ALA A 92 37.10 -0.63 12.75
CA ALA A 92 37.67 -1.65 13.63
C ALA A 92 38.60 -2.64 12.89
N GLY A 93 38.62 -2.63 11.55
CA GLY A 93 39.35 -3.63 10.76
C GLY A 93 38.67 -5.01 10.76
N GLU A 94 37.37 -5.05 11.06
CA GLU A 94 36.54 -6.25 11.13
C GLU A 94 35.76 -6.47 9.84
N ALA A 95 35.34 -7.72 9.62
CA ALA A 95 34.43 -8.10 8.55
C ALA A 95 33.09 -8.57 9.16
N ILE A 96 31.99 -8.00 8.67
CA ILE A 96 30.62 -8.40 9.01
C ILE A 96 29.84 -8.68 7.73
N ASP A 97 28.84 -9.57 7.80
CA ASP A 97 27.92 -9.84 6.69
C ASP A 97 26.50 -9.41 7.06
N LEU A 98 26.00 -8.40 6.33
CA LEU A 98 24.64 -7.88 6.46
C LEU A 98 23.88 -7.93 5.12
N SER A 99 24.37 -8.73 4.16
CA SER A 99 23.82 -8.81 2.79
C SER A 99 22.33 -9.21 2.75
N ALA A 100 21.89 -10.04 3.69
CA ALA A 100 20.49 -10.42 3.82
C ALA A 100 19.57 -9.22 4.14
N ILE A 101 20.02 -8.30 5.02
CA ILE A 101 19.26 -7.10 5.39
C ILE A 101 19.17 -6.15 4.18
N THR A 102 20.28 -5.96 3.47
CA THR A 102 20.30 -5.15 2.24
C THR A 102 19.35 -5.71 1.18
N SER A 103 19.35 -7.04 1.00
CA SER A 103 18.45 -7.71 0.05
C SER A 103 16.99 -7.56 0.45
N ALA A 104 16.66 -7.71 1.74
CA ALA A 104 15.30 -7.51 2.24
C ALA A 104 14.84 -6.06 2.06
N ALA A 105 15.69 -5.08 2.36
CA ALA A 105 15.37 -3.66 2.16
C ALA A 105 15.13 -3.33 0.69
N ALA A 106 15.92 -3.89 -0.23
CA ALA A 106 15.72 -3.73 -1.67
C ALA A 106 14.40 -4.34 -2.14
N ALA A 107 14.04 -5.53 -1.66
CA ALA A 107 12.77 -6.18 -1.98
C ALA A 107 11.58 -5.33 -1.48
N ALA A 108 11.61 -4.84 -0.24
CA ALA A 108 10.57 -4.00 0.32
C ALA A 108 10.33 -2.71 -0.48
N LEU A 109 11.40 -2.08 -0.96
CA LEU A 109 11.31 -0.89 -1.81
C LEU A 109 10.69 -1.22 -3.17
N ALA A 110 11.02 -2.37 -3.76
CA ALA A 110 10.42 -2.83 -5.00
C ALA A 110 8.91 -3.11 -4.82
N ASP A 111 8.52 -3.80 -3.75
CA ASP A 111 7.12 -4.10 -3.44
C ASP A 111 6.32 -2.82 -3.23
N ALA A 112 6.85 -1.88 -2.43
CA ALA A 112 6.20 -0.59 -2.20
C ALA A 112 6.04 0.24 -3.50
N ALA A 113 6.96 0.12 -4.46
CA ALA A 113 6.86 0.82 -5.74
C ALA A 113 5.67 0.34 -6.60
N THR A 114 5.26 -0.94 -6.46
CA THR A 114 4.12 -1.51 -7.21
C THR A 114 2.77 -0.96 -6.76
N VAL A 115 2.69 -0.38 -5.56
CA VAL A 115 1.44 0.09 -4.94
C VAL A 115 0.77 1.18 -5.78
N SER A 116 1.55 2.09 -6.38
CA SER A 116 1.01 3.14 -7.25
C SER A 116 0.21 2.59 -8.43
N ALA A 117 0.71 1.52 -9.07
CA ALA A 117 0.01 0.87 -10.18
C ALA A 117 -1.27 0.16 -9.70
N ALA A 118 -1.21 -0.49 -8.52
CA ALA A 118 -2.36 -1.14 -7.92
C ALA A 118 -3.48 -0.14 -7.58
N THR A 119 -3.13 1.00 -6.98
CA THR A 119 -4.10 2.05 -6.63
C THR A 119 -4.73 2.69 -7.87
N THR A 120 -3.94 2.96 -8.93
CA THR A 120 -4.49 3.47 -10.20
C THR A 120 -5.42 2.48 -10.87
N ALA A 121 -5.07 1.18 -10.86
CA ALA A 121 -5.93 0.15 -11.43
C ALA A 121 -7.27 0.05 -10.68
N SER A 122 -7.25 0.11 -9.35
CA SER A 122 -8.49 0.08 -8.56
C SER A 122 -9.31 1.36 -8.69
N GLU A 123 -8.69 2.54 -8.81
CA GLU A 123 -9.39 3.80 -9.12
C GLU A 123 -10.14 3.71 -10.45
N SER A 124 -9.49 3.18 -11.50
CA SER A 124 -10.16 2.99 -12.80
C SER A 124 -11.35 2.03 -12.71
N ALA A 125 -11.29 1.02 -11.83
CA ALA A 125 -12.40 0.10 -11.62
C ALA A 125 -13.56 0.77 -10.87
N THR A 126 -13.28 1.56 -9.83
CA THR A 126 -14.31 2.29 -9.08
C THR A 126 -14.95 3.39 -9.93
N ASP A 127 -14.18 4.10 -10.76
CA ASP A 127 -14.70 5.13 -11.67
C ASP A 127 -15.68 4.55 -12.70
N ALA A 128 -15.42 3.33 -13.18
CA ALA A 128 -16.33 2.63 -14.09
C ALA A 128 -17.69 2.34 -13.42
N GLU A 129 -17.70 1.98 -12.14
CA GLU A 129 -18.94 1.76 -11.39
C GLU A 129 -19.71 3.05 -11.11
N VAL A 130 -18.99 4.14 -10.82
CA VAL A 130 -19.62 5.46 -10.67
C VAL A 130 -20.27 5.90 -11.99
N ALA A 131 -19.63 5.66 -13.13
CA ALA A 131 -20.20 5.97 -14.44
C ALA A 131 -21.51 5.22 -14.71
N LYS A 132 -21.62 3.96 -14.26
CA LYS A 132 -22.86 3.18 -14.36
C LYS A 132 -24.00 3.78 -13.52
N TRP A 133 -23.71 4.23 -12.29
CA TRP A 133 -24.70 4.93 -11.47
C TRP A 133 -25.22 6.19 -12.16
N VAL A 134 -24.32 7.00 -12.75
CA VAL A 134 -24.70 8.19 -13.51
C VAL A 134 -25.58 7.83 -14.71
N ALA A 135 -25.26 6.77 -15.44
CA ALA A 135 -26.06 6.30 -16.56
C ALA A 135 -27.48 5.88 -16.13
N GLN A 136 -27.60 5.14 -15.02
CA GLN A 136 -28.90 4.75 -14.48
C GLN A 136 -29.74 5.96 -14.04
N ALA A 137 -29.13 6.93 -13.36
CA ALA A 137 -29.83 8.14 -12.93
C ALA A 137 -30.36 8.95 -14.14
N ASN A 138 -29.55 9.10 -15.19
CA ASN A 138 -29.96 9.78 -16.42
C ASN A 138 -31.11 9.06 -17.14
N ALA A 139 -31.07 7.72 -17.19
CA ALA A 139 -32.15 6.92 -17.76
C ALA A 139 -33.46 7.08 -16.96
N ALA A 140 -33.39 7.03 -15.63
CA ALA A 140 -34.54 7.24 -14.75
C ALA A 140 -35.14 8.66 -14.91
N ASN A 141 -34.29 9.68 -14.99
CA ASN A 141 -34.73 11.06 -15.21
C ASN A 141 -35.43 11.24 -16.57
N THR A 142 -34.92 10.59 -17.62
CA THR A 142 -35.56 10.59 -18.95
C THR A 142 -36.94 9.94 -18.88
N ALA A 143 -37.04 8.77 -18.25
CA ALA A 143 -38.32 8.06 -18.09
C ALA A 143 -39.35 8.87 -17.28
N LEU A 144 -38.91 9.56 -16.22
CA LEU A 144 -39.78 10.45 -15.45
C LEU A 144 -40.32 11.60 -16.31
N GLY A 145 -39.46 12.24 -17.12
CA GLY A 145 -39.87 13.32 -18.02
C GLY A 145 -40.88 12.86 -19.08
N THR A 146 -40.71 11.66 -19.63
CA THR A 146 -41.70 11.05 -20.54
C THR A 146 -43.04 10.81 -19.83
N ALA A 147 -43.03 10.18 -18.66
CA ALA A 147 -44.25 9.89 -17.90
C ALA A 147 -44.99 11.16 -17.49
N GLN A 148 -44.27 12.23 -17.12
CA GLN A 148 -44.85 13.54 -16.83
C GLN A 148 -45.53 14.14 -18.07
N SER A 149 -44.86 14.10 -19.22
CA SER A 149 -45.44 14.60 -20.48
C SER A 149 -46.70 13.83 -20.89
N GLU A 150 -46.72 12.52 -20.68
CA GLU A 150 -47.90 11.66 -20.94
C GLU A 150 -49.05 11.98 -19.97
N LEU A 151 -48.76 12.18 -18.68
CA LEU A 151 -49.74 12.57 -17.68
C LEU A 151 -50.37 13.93 -18.02
N ASP A 152 -49.54 14.91 -18.34
CA ASP A 152 -50.00 16.26 -18.73
C ASP A 152 -50.92 16.18 -19.95
N SER A 153 -50.59 15.33 -20.92
CA SER A 153 -51.41 15.12 -22.13
C SER A 153 -52.75 14.46 -21.84
N ALA A 154 -52.82 13.57 -20.84
CA ALA A 154 -54.06 12.88 -20.46
C ALA A 154 -55.03 13.75 -19.65
N GLN A 155 -54.58 14.91 -19.16
CA GLN A 155 -55.36 15.85 -18.36
C GLN A 155 -55.98 17.00 -19.17
N LEU A 156 -55.67 17.10 -20.47
CA LEU A 156 -56.20 18.09 -21.42
C LEU A 156 -57.44 17.57 -22.13
#